data_AF-A0AAV3H0Q4-F1
#
_entry.id   AF-A0AAV3H0Q4-F1
#
_cell.length_a   1.000
_cell.length_b   1.000
_cell.length_c   1.000
_cell.angle_alpha   90.00
_cell.angle_beta   90.00
_cell.angle_gamma   90.00
#
_symmetry.space_group_name_H-M   'P 1'
#
loop_
_entity.id
_entity.type
_entity.pdbx_description
1 polymer ?
#
loop_
_entity_poly.entity_id
_entity_poly.type
_entity_poly.pdbx_seq_one_letter_code
_entity_poly.pdbx_strand_id
1 'polypeptide(L)'
;MSEDLRELKLRKKQYDQYFSGLLNKHIEEGLDHDFGKDEYCLYCERYNEKMSEYLQLKKEIQKLEKKVHAWKYKDSMSGYGESQNKPRKKKQAYVLKMVNGEELIVLGYSKEEVRELVETPVRKKVETINEIDDSQYNSIYIETSHGGYKKLATFLRSSKVGIISKKDISAVTDSFCTLSVPKAYFQYNSNRFDRLEKFCRPYTVLKTKKFNKTKRVSIKLPTGQISLGEKDYLIKVGKELIIKVPERLFKENFEIRETLVWKEE
;
A
#
# COMPACT_ATOMS: atom_id res chain seq x y z
N MET A 1 18.49 33.91 6.19
CA MET A 1 17.55 33.42 5.15
C MET A 1 16.99 34.67 4.52
N SER A 2 17.19 34.89 3.21
CA SER A 2 16.69 36.13 2.60
C SER A 2 15.17 36.20 2.72
N GLU A 3 14.68 37.35 3.15
CA GLU A 3 13.26 37.69 3.32
C GLU A 3 12.44 37.32 2.08
N ASP A 4 13.06 37.50 0.91
CA ASP A 4 12.58 37.13 -0.42
C ASP A 4 12.11 35.67 -0.55
N LEU A 5 12.84 34.68 0.00
CA LEU A 5 12.46 33.27 -0.16
C LEU A 5 11.21 32.92 0.67
N ARG A 6 11.03 33.57 1.82
CA ARG A 6 9.81 33.40 2.63
C ARG A 6 8.61 34.02 1.94
N GLU A 7 8.77 35.21 1.38
CA GLU A 7 7.72 35.91 0.65
C GLU A 7 7.27 35.14 -0.59
N LEU A 8 8.21 34.62 -1.39
CA LEU A 8 7.89 33.80 -2.57
C LEU A 8 7.17 32.50 -2.20
N LYS A 9 7.55 31.85 -1.08
CA LYS A 9 6.85 30.65 -0.58
C LYS A 9 5.43 30.95 -0.09
N LEU A 10 5.22 32.11 0.54
CA LEU A 10 3.89 32.56 0.94
C LEU A 10 3.01 32.81 -0.30
N ARG A 11 3.55 33.50 -1.30
CA ARG A 11 2.88 33.75 -2.58
C ARG A 11 2.52 32.45 -3.31
N LYS A 12 3.41 31.44 -3.27
CA LYS A 12 3.11 30.11 -3.83
C LYS A 12 1.91 29.47 -3.13
N LYS A 13 1.86 29.55 -1.79
CA LYS A 13 0.73 29.03 -0.99
C LYS A 13 -0.59 29.70 -1.36
N GLN A 14 -0.58 31.00 -1.66
CA GLN A 14 -1.77 31.73 -2.13
C GLN A 14 -2.25 31.23 -3.49
N TYR A 15 -1.35 30.98 -4.45
CA TYR A 15 -1.71 30.36 -5.73
C TYR A 15 -2.25 28.93 -5.55
N ASP A 16 -1.65 28.12 -4.68
CA ASP A 16 -2.12 26.76 -4.38
C ASP A 16 -3.57 26.79 -3.84
N GLN A 17 -3.88 27.74 -2.96
CA GLN A 17 -5.25 27.96 -2.44
C GLN A 17 -6.21 28.46 -3.53
N TYR A 18 -5.76 29.38 -4.38
CA TYR A 18 -6.54 29.92 -5.48
C TYR A 18 -6.94 28.84 -6.48
N PHE A 19 -6.00 28.01 -6.93
CA PHE A 19 -6.27 26.91 -7.86
C PHE A 19 -7.16 25.83 -7.24
N SER A 20 -6.98 25.53 -5.95
CA SER A 20 -7.87 24.59 -5.24
C SER A 20 -9.31 25.11 -5.21
N GLY A 21 -9.50 26.42 -5.01
CA GLY A 21 -10.82 27.04 -5.07
C GLY A 21 -11.47 26.97 -6.45
N LEU A 22 -10.70 27.16 -7.53
CA LEU A 22 -11.19 27.02 -8.90
C LEU A 22 -11.58 25.57 -9.23
N LEU A 23 -10.76 24.59 -8.80
CA LEU A 23 -11.05 23.18 -8.99
C LEU A 23 -12.32 22.75 -8.26
N ASN A 24 -12.52 23.21 -7.01
CA ASN A 24 -13.73 22.87 -6.26
C ASN A 24 -14.99 23.41 -6.95
N LYS A 25 -14.96 24.64 -7.47
CA LYS A 25 -16.08 25.22 -8.22
C LYS A 25 -16.34 24.48 -9.54
N HIS A 26 -15.27 24.09 -10.24
CA HIS A 26 -15.36 23.30 -11.46
C HIS A 26 -16.04 21.94 -11.23
N ILE A 27 -15.75 21.29 -10.10
CA ILE A 27 -16.40 20.04 -9.68
C ILE A 27 -17.85 20.27 -9.22
N GLU A 28 -18.11 21.32 -8.42
CA GLU A 28 -19.45 21.65 -7.91
C GLU A 28 -20.44 21.96 -9.04
N GLU A 29 -19.98 22.60 -10.12
CA GLU A 29 -20.82 22.87 -11.29
C GLU A 29 -20.98 21.67 -12.23
N GLY A 30 -20.29 20.55 -11.95
CA GLY A 30 -20.49 19.29 -12.68
C GLY A 30 -20.09 19.35 -14.15
N LEU A 31 -19.03 20.10 -14.48
CA LEU A 31 -18.58 20.30 -15.85
C LEU A 31 -17.95 19.02 -16.43
N ASP A 32 -18.39 18.61 -17.63
CA ASP A 32 -18.06 17.32 -18.27
C ASP A 32 -16.73 17.34 -19.04
N HIS A 33 -15.72 17.98 -18.47
CA HIS A 33 -14.37 18.01 -19.05
C HIS A 33 -13.32 18.09 -17.96
N ASP A 34 -12.10 17.68 -18.29
CA ASP A 34 -10.98 17.74 -17.35
C ASP A 34 -10.60 19.20 -17.01
N PHE A 35 -10.23 19.44 -15.75
CA PHE A 35 -9.82 20.75 -15.27
C PHE A 35 -8.49 21.21 -15.93
N GLY A 36 -8.48 22.44 -16.43
CA GLY A 36 -7.36 23.05 -17.17
C GLY A 36 -7.23 22.62 -18.63
N LYS A 37 -8.21 21.88 -19.18
CA LYS A 37 -8.17 21.36 -20.56
C LYS A 37 -9.09 22.05 -21.54
N ASP A 38 -10.18 22.66 -21.06
CA ASP A 38 -11.15 23.34 -21.91
C ASP A 38 -10.89 24.85 -21.91
N GLU A 39 -10.66 25.43 -23.08
CA GLU A 39 -10.42 26.87 -23.28
C GLU A 39 -11.71 27.69 -23.14
N TYR A 40 -12.88 27.06 -23.23
CA TYR A 40 -14.19 27.72 -23.10
C TYR A 40 -14.81 27.59 -21.72
N CYS A 41 -14.13 26.90 -20.81
CA CYS A 41 -14.52 26.82 -19.41
C CYS A 41 -13.92 27.99 -18.61
N LEU A 42 -14.79 28.82 -18.01
CA LEU A 42 -14.39 29.98 -17.19
C LEU A 42 -13.38 29.63 -16.09
N TYR A 43 -13.48 28.47 -15.46
CA TYR A 43 -12.56 28.04 -14.40
C TYR A 43 -11.21 27.58 -14.95
N CYS A 44 -11.20 26.95 -16.12
CA CYS A 44 -9.99 26.50 -16.79
C CYS A 44 -9.22 27.66 -17.43
N GLU A 45 -9.94 28.64 -18.00
CA GLU A 45 -9.39 29.90 -18.48
C GLU A 45 -8.65 30.64 -17.35
N ARG A 46 -9.32 30.90 -16.21
CA ARG A 46 -8.73 31.55 -15.03
C ARG A 46 -7.55 30.77 -14.43
N TYR A 47 -7.60 29.45 -14.48
CA TYR A 47 -6.48 28.59 -14.08
C TYR A 47 -5.28 28.78 -15.01
N ASN A 48 -5.50 28.77 -16.32
CA ASN A 48 -4.47 28.90 -17.34
C ASN A 48 -3.83 30.29 -17.36
N GLU A 49 -4.61 31.35 -17.15
CA GLU A 49 -4.11 32.74 -17.01
C GLU A 49 -3.02 32.85 -15.94
N LYS A 50 -3.22 32.19 -14.79
CA LYS A 50 -2.31 32.28 -13.63
C LYS A 50 -1.27 31.18 -13.56
N MET A 51 -1.36 30.17 -14.43
CA MET A 51 -0.43 29.04 -14.44
C MET A 51 0.98 29.46 -14.83
N SER A 52 1.12 30.38 -15.80
CA SER A 52 2.42 30.86 -16.27
C SER A 52 3.20 31.58 -15.15
N GLU A 53 2.55 32.50 -14.43
CA GLU A 53 3.08 33.20 -13.26
C GLU A 53 3.49 32.21 -12.16
N TYR A 54 2.64 31.22 -11.87
CA TYR A 54 2.91 30.20 -10.86
C TYR A 54 4.12 29.31 -11.19
N LEU A 55 4.28 28.94 -12.46
CA LEU A 55 5.44 28.17 -12.93
C LEU A 55 6.74 28.99 -12.86
N GLN A 56 6.69 30.28 -13.14
CA GLN A 56 7.84 31.18 -12.97
C GLN A 56 8.22 31.29 -11.48
N LEU A 57 7.23 31.49 -10.61
CA LEU A 57 7.42 31.53 -9.16
C LEU A 57 8.09 30.25 -8.63
N LYS A 58 7.66 29.07 -9.09
CA LYS A 58 8.30 27.79 -8.75
C LYS A 58 9.77 27.74 -9.17
N LYS A 59 10.10 28.21 -10.37
CA LYS A 59 11.48 28.24 -10.87
C LYS A 59 12.35 29.20 -10.06
N GLU A 60 11.81 30.35 -9.65
CA GLU A 60 12.52 31.33 -8.82
C GLU A 60 12.81 30.81 -7.42
N ILE A 61 11.82 30.20 -6.77
CA ILE A 61 11.99 29.52 -5.47
C ILE A 61 13.11 28.48 -5.60
N GLN A 62 13.07 27.64 -6.64
CA GLN A 62 14.09 26.61 -6.83
C GLN A 62 15.49 27.19 -7.06
N LYS A 63 15.61 28.31 -7.80
CA LYS A 63 16.90 29.01 -7.99
C LYS A 63 17.43 29.58 -6.67
N LEU A 64 16.58 30.21 -5.87
CA LEU A 64 16.96 30.78 -4.59
C LEU A 64 17.29 29.71 -3.56
N GLU A 65 16.57 28.59 -3.53
CA GLU A 65 16.91 27.44 -2.69
C GLU A 65 18.28 26.86 -3.04
N LYS A 66 18.60 26.75 -4.34
CA LYS A 66 19.94 26.35 -4.81
C LYS A 66 21.02 27.35 -4.40
N LYS A 67 20.75 28.66 -4.50
CA LYS A 67 21.69 29.71 -4.06
C LYS A 67 21.91 29.69 -2.56
N VAL A 68 20.86 29.56 -1.75
CA VAL A 68 20.96 29.44 -0.28
C VAL A 68 21.72 28.18 0.10
N HIS A 69 21.50 27.07 -0.60
CA HIS A 69 22.24 25.83 -0.39
C HIS A 69 23.73 25.98 -0.75
N ALA A 70 24.04 26.68 -1.84
CA ALA A 70 25.43 26.96 -2.26
C ALA A 70 26.14 27.95 -1.32
N TRP A 71 25.44 28.96 -0.80
CA TRP A 71 25.98 29.92 0.16
C TRP A 71 26.28 29.25 1.51
N LYS A 72 25.36 28.43 2.02
CA LYS A 72 25.59 27.60 3.22
C LYS A 72 26.76 26.63 3.08
N TYR A 73 27.07 26.20 1.86
CA TYR A 73 28.20 25.32 1.55
C TYR A 73 29.55 26.07 1.46
N LYS A 74 29.53 27.37 1.11
CA LYS A 74 30.74 28.22 1.12
C LYS A 74 31.11 28.71 2.52
N ASP A 75 30.13 29.08 3.35
CA ASP A 75 30.34 29.46 4.76
C ASP A 75 30.92 28.31 5.60
N SER A 76 30.68 27.05 5.20
CA SER A 76 31.23 25.88 5.88
C SER A 76 32.70 25.58 5.57
N MET A 77 33.36 26.33 4.66
CA MET A 77 34.76 26.08 4.26
C MET A 77 35.78 27.09 4.84
N SER A 78 35.34 28.18 5.50
CA SER A 78 36.24 29.19 6.08
C SER A 78 36.45 29.06 7.59
N GLY A 79 35.88 28.05 8.23
CA GLY A 79 36.13 27.70 9.63
C GLY A 79 36.83 26.36 9.72
N TYR A 80 38.16 26.37 9.73
CA TYR A 80 38.93 25.24 10.25
C TYR A 80 38.63 25.11 11.74
N GLY A 81 37.64 24.28 12.03
CA GLY A 81 37.39 23.70 13.34
C GLY A 81 36.72 22.38 13.03
N GLU A 82 37.28 21.29 13.55
CA GLU A 82 36.83 19.91 13.38
C GLU A 82 35.31 19.80 13.59
N SER A 83 34.56 19.96 12.50
CA SER A 83 33.12 19.86 12.49
C SER A 83 32.80 18.38 12.43
N GLN A 84 32.61 17.78 13.60
CA GLN A 84 31.93 16.50 13.74
C GLN A 84 30.69 16.49 12.84
N ASN A 85 30.70 15.60 11.84
CA ASN A 85 29.58 15.33 10.95
C ASN A 85 28.31 15.17 11.80
N LYS A 86 27.42 16.17 11.82
CA LYS A 86 26.07 15.94 12.32
C LYS A 86 25.42 14.97 11.33
N PRO A 87 25.05 13.74 11.76
CA PRO A 87 24.53 12.74 10.84
C PRO A 87 23.25 13.28 10.19
N ARG A 88 23.20 13.22 8.85
CA ARG A 88 21.93 13.43 8.13
C ARG A 88 20.93 12.43 8.69
N LYS A 89 19.79 12.90 9.22
CA LYS A 89 18.72 12.02 9.69
C LYS A 89 18.35 11.08 8.56
N LYS A 90 18.64 9.79 8.74
CA LYS A 90 18.35 8.75 7.75
C LYS A 90 16.88 8.40 7.89
N LYS A 91 16.15 8.33 6.78
CA LYS A 91 14.78 7.82 6.78
C LYS A 91 14.82 6.33 7.11
N GLN A 92 14.02 5.93 8.08
CA GLN A 92 13.95 4.56 8.57
C GLN A 92 12.51 4.07 8.59
N ALA A 93 12.34 2.75 8.67
CA ALA A 93 11.05 2.11 8.83
C ALA A 93 10.83 1.71 10.29
N TYR A 94 9.63 1.95 10.80
CA TYR A 94 9.23 1.59 12.16
C TYR A 94 8.00 0.71 12.11
N VAL A 95 7.96 -0.32 12.97
CA VAL A 95 6.73 -1.06 13.28
C VAL A 95 6.09 -0.42 14.50
N LEU A 96 4.84 -0.02 14.36
CA LEU A 96 4.03 0.48 15.46
C LEU A 96 2.97 -0.55 15.80
N LYS A 97 2.71 -0.71 17.10
CA LYS A 97 1.52 -1.38 17.59
C LYS A 97 0.63 -0.36 18.28
N MET A 98 -0.62 -0.32 17.88
CA MET A 98 -1.64 0.59 18.39
C MET A 98 -2.40 -0.06 19.55
N VAL A 99 -2.99 0.74 20.45
CA VAL A 99 -3.76 0.21 21.60
C VAL A 99 -5.00 -0.61 21.19
N ASN A 100 -5.52 -0.43 19.97
CA ASN A 100 -6.58 -1.28 19.41
C ASN A 100 -6.08 -2.63 18.84
N GLY A 101 -4.77 -2.91 18.92
CA GLY A 101 -4.16 -4.12 18.36
C GLY A 101 -3.72 -3.99 16.90
N GLU A 102 -3.94 -2.86 16.24
CA GLU A 102 -3.46 -2.65 14.87
C GLU A 102 -1.93 -2.54 14.83
N GLU A 103 -1.31 -3.20 13.85
CA GLU A 103 0.13 -3.06 13.58
C GLU A 103 0.35 -2.32 12.27
N LEU A 104 1.25 -1.32 12.26
CA LEU A 104 1.53 -0.45 11.10
C LEU A 104 3.03 -0.42 10.81
N ILE A 105 3.40 -0.28 9.53
CA ILE A 105 4.74 0.17 9.14
C ILE A 105 4.68 1.62 8.69
N VAL A 106 5.53 2.44 9.30
CA VAL A 106 5.62 3.88 9.04
C VAL A 106 7.05 4.23 8.68
N LEU A 107 7.19 5.08 7.67
CA LEU A 107 8.48 5.68 7.32
C LEU A 107 8.60 7.05 7.97
N GLY A 108 9.71 7.32 8.64
CA GLY A 108 10.00 8.61 9.26
C GLY A 108 11.47 8.78 9.60
N TYR A 109 11.82 9.91 10.20
CA TYR A 109 13.21 10.24 10.56
C TYR A 109 13.49 10.11 12.06
N SER A 110 12.46 10.00 12.89
CA SER A 110 12.56 9.64 14.32
C SER A 110 11.28 9.03 14.86
N LYS A 111 11.35 8.41 16.04
CA LYS A 111 10.19 7.79 16.71
C LYS A 111 9.12 8.81 17.07
N GLU A 112 9.52 10.04 17.40
CA GLU A 112 8.62 11.14 17.78
C GLU A 112 7.79 11.60 16.57
N GLU A 113 8.43 11.85 15.44
CA GLU A 113 7.75 12.22 14.18
C GLU A 113 6.76 11.13 13.75
N VAL A 114 7.20 9.88 13.84
CA VAL A 114 6.37 8.71 13.50
C VAL A 114 5.16 8.59 14.43
N ARG A 115 5.30 8.91 15.72
CA ARG A 115 4.19 8.95 16.66
C ARG A 115 3.18 10.04 16.28
N GLU A 116 3.66 11.26 16.01
CA GLU A 116 2.81 12.39 15.61
C GLU A 116 2.05 12.14 14.30
N LEU A 117 2.66 11.43 13.35
CA LEU A 117 2.03 11.08 12.07
C LEU A 117 0.86 10.10 12.22
N VAL A 118 0.84 9.30 13.28
CA VAL A 118 -0.15 8.23 13.46
C VAL A 118 -1.19 8.57 14.52
N GLU A 119 -0.78 9.25 15.60
CA GLU A 119 -1.68 9.72 16.66
C GLU A 119 -2.48 10.93 16.14
N THR A 120 -3.68 10.64 15.64
CA THR A 120 -4.67 11.64 15.25
C THR A 120 -5.86 11.57 16.20
N PRO A 121 -6.73 12.59 16.30
CA PRO A 121 -7.93 12.52 17.14
C PRO A 121 -8.84 11.32 16.84
N VAL A 122 -8.72 10.75 15.62
CA VAL A 122 -9.50 9.61 15.12
C VAL A 122 -8.80 8.26 15.39
N ARG A 123 -7.48 8.23 15.57
CA ARG A 123 -6.71 7.00 15.82
C ARG A 123 -6.28 6.91 17.28
N LYS A 124 -6.42 5.73 17.89
CA LYS A 124 -6.02 5.49 19.29
C LYS A 124 -4.51 5.71 19.47
N LYS A 125 -4.06 5.88 20.72
CA LYS A 125 -2.64 6.06 21.05
C LYS A 125 -1.78 4.88 20.60
N VAL A 126 -0.50 5.16 20.35
CA VAL A 126 0.51 4.16 20.02
C VAL A 126 0.96 3.45 21.30
N GLU A 127 0.90 2.12 21.31
CA GLU A 127 1.36 1.28 22.43
C GLU A 127 2.89 1.11 22.38
N THR A 128 3.43 0.71 21.23
CA THR A 128 4.88 0.47 21.06
C THR A 128 5.39 0.95 19.69
N ILE A 129 6.65 1.37 19.64
CA ILE A 129 7.35 1.80 18.43
C ILE A 129 8.72 1.12 18.38
N ASN A 130 8.88 0.21 17.41
CA ASN A 130 10.12 -0.51 17.18
C ASN A 130 10.72 -0.12 15.84
N GLU A 131 12.02 0.15 15.81
CA GLU A 131 12.75 0.41 14.58
C GLU A 131 13.03 -0.92 13.86
N ILE A 132 12.83 -0.95 12.55
CA ILE A 132 13.19 -2.08 11.71
C ILE A 132 14.64 -1.91 11.29
N ASP A 133 15.46 -2.91 11.57
CA ASP A 133 16.86 -2.92 11.19
C ASP A 133 17.03 -2.93 9.66
N ASP A 134 18.02 -2.18 9.17
CA ASP A 134 18.29 -2.03 7.73
C ASP A 134 18.48 -3.37 7.00
N SER A 135 19.03 -4.39 7.69
CA SER A 135 19.22 -5.73 7.13
C SER A 135 17.90 -6.42 6.78
N GLN A 136 16.80 -6.04 7.45
CA GLN A 136 15.47 -6.64 7.28
C GLN A 136 14.67 -5.99 6.13
N TYR A 137 15.15 -4.88 5.56
CA TYR A 137 14.41 -4.17 4.51
C TYR A 137 14.19 -4.98 3.23
N ASN A 138 15.06 -5.97 2.98
CA ASN A 138 14.94 -6.86 1.82
C ASN A 138 14.15 -8.15 2.10
N SER A 139 13.91 -8.48 3.37
CA SER A 139 13.16 -9.67 3.80
C SER A 139 11.69 -9.38 4.08
N ILE A 140 11.33 -8.12 4.34
CA ILE A 140 9.94 -7.70 4.54
C ILE A 140 9.28 -7.38 3.20
N TYR A 141 8.16 -8.06 2.93
CA TYR A 141 7.31 -7.85 1.76
C TYR A 141 5.98 -7.22 2.16
N ILE A 142 5.52 -6.29 1.32
CA ILE A 142 4.25 -5.57 1.45
C ILE A 142 3.39 -5.95 0.24
N GLU A 143 2.20 -6.46 0.50
CA GLU A 143 1.15 -6.72 -0.48
C GLU A 143 0.59 -5.40 -0.98
N THR A 144 0.65 -5.19 -2.29
CA THR A 144 0.12 -4.01 -2.99
C THR A 144 -1.37 -4.15 -3.23
N SER A 145 -2.06 -3.02 -3.45
CA SER A 145 -3.51 -2.98 -3.75
C SER A 145 -3.94 -3.81 -4.96
N HIS A 146 -3.01 -4.15 -5.87
CA HIS A 146 -3.25 -4.94 -7.07
C HIS A 146 -2.94 -6.44 -6.90
N GLY A 147 -2.67 -6.91 -5.67
CA GLY A 147 -2.41 -8.31 -5.35
C GLY A 147 -0.98 -8.81 -5.66
N GLY A 148 -0.04 -7.90 -5.94
CA GLY A 148 1.39 -8.21 -6.04
C GLY A 148 2.15 -7.88 -4.75
N TYR A 149 3.43 -8.24 -4.65
CA TYR A 149 4.28 -7.95 -3.47
C TYR A 149 5.46 -7.05 -3.82
N LYS A 150 5.76 -6.07 -2.96
CA LYS A 150 6.95 -5.21 -3.05
C LYS A 150 7.77 -5.31 -1.77
N LYS A 151 9.11 -5.25 -1.89
CA LYS A 151 10.00 -5.21 -0.72
C LYS A 151 9.91 -3.86 0.00
N LEU A 152 10.04 -3.85 1.32
CA LEU A 152 10.10 -2.64 2.14
C LEU A 152 11.19 -1.66 1.67
N ALA A 153 12.35 -2.16 1.24
CA ALA A 153 13.43 -1.38 0.64
C ALA A 153 12.99 -0.47 -0.52
N THR A 154 11.95 -0.87 -1.27
CA THR A 154 11.39 -0.08 -2.38
C THR A 154 10.73 1.19 -1.88
N PHE A 155 10.02 1.13 -0.75
CA PHE A 155 9.32 2.27 -0.16
C PHE A 155 10.29 3.26 0.50
N LEU A 156 11.39 2.77 1.05
CA LEU A 156 12.46 3.62 1.61
C LEU A 156 13.15 4.49 0.56
N ARG A 157 13.21 4.04 -0.71
CA ARG A 157 13.75 4.84 -1.83
C ARG A 157 12.81 5.95 -2.30
N SER A 158 11.52 5.87 -1.98
CA SER A 158 10.55 6.90 -2.36
C SER A 158 10.70 8.17 -1.49
N SER A 159 10.10 9.29 -1.88
CA SER A 159 10.00 10.48 -1.03
C SER A 159 8.90 10.37 0.04
N LYS A 160 8.10 9.28 0.06
CA LYS A 160 6.98 9.11 0.99
C LYS A 160 7.51 8.98 2.43
N VAL A 161 6.88 9.74 3.32
CA VAL A 161 7.00 9.74 4.79
C VAL A 161 5.57 9.59 5.31
N GLY A 162 5.37 8.78 6.34
CA GLY A 162 4.05 8.39 6.81
C GLY A 162 3.79 6.89 6.66
N ILE A 163 2.54 6.50 6.84
CA ILE A 163 2.14 5.09 6.85
C ILE A 163 2.26 4.54 5.44
N ILE A 164 2.90 3.38 5.34
CA ILE A 164 3.08 2.68 4.07
C ILE A 164 2.38 1.33 4.06
N SER A 165 2.12 0.75 5.24
CA SER A 165 1.36 -0.48 5.29
C SER A 165 0.70 -0.71 6.64
N LYS A 166 -0.42 -1.41 6.61
CA LYS A 166 -1.10 -1.97 7.78
C LYS A 166 -1.01 -3.49 7.76
N LYS A 167 -0.80 -4.11 8.91
CA LYS A 167 -0.87 -5.57 9.04
C LYS A 167 -2.33 -5.99 9.00
N ASP A 168 -2.66 -6.83 8.03
CA ASP A 168 -4.02 -7.25 7.78
C ASP A 168 -4.03 -8.64 7.14
N ILE A 169 -5.21 -9.26 7.06
CA ILE A 169 -5.40 -10.61 6.50
C ILE A 169 -5.17 -10.55 5.00
N SER A 170 -4.16 -11.24 4.49
CA SER A 170 -3.81 -11.32 3.06
C SER A 170 -5.03 -11.60 2.18
N ALA A 171 -5.20 -10.83 1.12
CA ALA A 171 -6.28 -11.06 0.16
C ALA A 171 -5.95 -12.21 -0.81
N VAL A 172 -4.66 -12.56 -0.93
CA VAL A 172 -4.10 -13.53 -1.87
C VAL A 172 -4.01 -14.95 -1.29
N THR A 173 -4.01 -15.10 0.03
CA THR A 173 -3.94 -16.42 0.68
C THR A 173 -5.22 -16.70 1.47
N ASP A 174 -6.04 -17.63 0.94
CA ASP A 174 -6.91 -18.41 1.81
C ASP A 174 -6.01 -19.10 2.85
N SER A 175 -6.35 -18.88 4.12
CA SER A 175 -5.68 -19.19 5.39
C SER A 175 -4.65 -20.34 5.40
N PHE A 176 -3.62 -20.31 6.24
CA PHE A 176 -2.69 -21.45 6.38
C PHE A 176 -3.22 -22.50 7.35
N CYS A 177 -2.91 -23.74 7.06
CA CYS A 177 -3.09 -24.89 7.94
C CYS A 177 -1.72 -25.27 8.51
N THR A 178 -1.58 -25.38 9.84
CA THR A 178 -0.29 -25.58 10.52
C THR A 178 0.04 -27.00 10.96
N LEU A 179 -0.63 -28.03 10.44
CA LEU A 179 -0.20 -29.42 10.64
C LEU A 179 0.40 -29.95 9.33
N SER A 180 1.72 -30.15 9.32
CA SER A 180 2.53 -30.81 8.25
C SER A 180 2.03 -30.54 6.81
N VAL A 181 2.26 -29.30 6.39
CA VAL A 181 1.52 -28.58 5.34
C VAL A 181 1.60 -29.20 3.94
N PRO A 182 0.44 -29.52 3.32
CA PRO A 182 0.22 -29.33 1.90
C PRO A 182 0.09 -27.83 1.62
N LYS A 183 1.04 -27.26 0.87
CA LYS A 183 1.29 -25.80 0.70
C LYS A 183 0.11 -24.95 0.17
N ALA A 184 -1.01 -25.57 -0.22
CA ALA A 184 -2.16 -24.87 -0.78
C ALA A 184 -3.46 -25.65 -0.54
N TYR A 185 -4.51 -24.99 -0.04
CA TYR A 185 -5.87 -25.52 -0.02
C TYR A 185 -6.88 -24.49 -0.52
N PHE A 186 -8.10 -24.95 -0.82
CA PHE A 186 -9.19 -24.13 -1.33
C PHE A 186 -10.52 -24.60 -0.76
N GLN A 187 -11.27 -23.71 -0.10
CA GLN A 187 -12.64 -24.01 0.31
C GLN A 187 -13.61 -23.72 -0.84
N TYR A 188 -14.41 -24.70 -1.23
CA TYR A 188 -15.34 -24.53 -2.33
C TYR A 188 -16.57 -23.71 -1.96
N ASN A 189 -16.77 -22.65 -2.74
CA ASN A 189 -17.97 -21.82 -2.75
C ASN A 189 -18.44 -21.69 -4.21
N SER A 190 -19.72 -21.95 -4.46
CA SER A 190 -20.30 -21.95 -5.81
C SER A 190 -20.25 -20.59 -6.52
N ASN A 191 -20.16 -19.49 -5.76
CA ASN A 191 -19.99 -18.13 -6.27
C ASN A 191 -18.55 -17.82 -6.72
N ARG A 192 -17.59 -18.72 -6.44
CA ARG A 192 -16.15 -18.54 -6.72
C ARG A 192 -15.61 -19.61 -7.68
N PHE A 193 -16.39 -19.96 -8.70
CA PHE A 193 -16.05 -21.04 -9.65
C PHE A 193 -14.74 -20.78 -10.41
N ASP A 194 -14.48 -19.55 -10.86
CA ASP A 194 -13.23 -19.21 -11.58
C ASP A 194 -11.98 -19.41 -10.71
N ARG A 195 -12.09 -19.21 -9.39
CA ARG A 195 -10.99 -19.45 -8.45
C ARG A 195 -10.73 -20.94 -8.28
N LEU A 196 -11.79 -21.75 -8.26
CA LEU A 196 -11.68 -23.20 -8.24
C LEU A 196 -10.94 -23.72 -9.49
N GLU A 197 -11.30 -23.21 -10.67
CA GLU A 197 -10.61 -23.60 -11.92
C GLU A 197 -9.12 -23.27 -11.87
N LYS A 198 -8.77 -22.06 -11.42
CA LYS A 198 -7.36 -21.66 -11.24
C LYS A 198 -6.65 -22.56 -10.24
N PHE A 199 -7.29 -22.88 -9.12
CA PHE A 199 -6.73 -23.78 -8.12
C PHE A 199 -6.51 -25.18 -8.70
N CYS A 200 -7.43 -25.72 -9.49
CA CYS A 200 -7.34 -27.08 -10.02
C CYS A 200 -6.42 -27.24 -11.24
N ARG A 201 -5.88 -26.16 -11.84
CA ARG A 201 -4.99 -26.27 -13.02
C ARG A 201 -3.84 -27.28 -12.78
N PRO A 202 -3.54 -28.13 -13.78
CA PRO A 202 -4.09 -28.15 -15.15
C PRO A 202 -5.42 -28.92 -15.32
N TYR A 203 -6.03 -29.41 -14.25
CA TYR A 203 -7.17 -30.31 -14.30
C TYR A 203 -8.49 -29.59 -14.58
N THR A 204 -9.36 -30.23 -15.38
CA THR A 204 -10.67 -29.69 -15.76
C THR A 204 -11.68 -29.82 -14.63
N VAL A 205 -12.37 -28.72 -14.36
CA VAL A 205 -13.49 -28.63 -13.42
C VAL A 205 -14.79 -28.52 -14.22
N LEU A 206 -15.76 -29.39 -13.93
CA LEU A 206 -17.04 -29.47 -14.65
C LEU A 206 -18.20 -29.24 -13.68
N LYS A 207 -19.12 -28.35 -14.04
CA LYS A 207 -20.41 -28.24 -13.36
C LYS A 207 -21.22 -29.53 -13.61
N THR A 208 -21.79 -30.11 -12.56
CA THR A 208 -22.62 -31.31 -12.72
C THR A 208 -23.94 -30.97 -13.42
N LYS A 209 -24.62 -31.97 -14.01
CA LYS A 209 -25.95 -31.75 -14.65
C LYS A 209 -26.97 -31.10 -13.72
N LYS A 210 -26.87 -31.33 -12.40
CA LYS A 210 -27.74 -30.76 -11.37
C LYS A 210 -27.11 -29.58 -10.62
N PHE A 211 -26.09 -28.93 -11.18
CA PHE A 211 -25.34 -27.84 -10.52
C PHE A 211 -26.25 -26.74 -9.99
N ASN A 212 -27.27 -26.31 -10.73
CA ASN A 212 -28.15 -25.23 -10.27
C ASN A 212 -28.89 -25.58 -8.97
N LYS A 213 -29.19 -26.87 -8.74
CA LYS A 213 -29.90 -27.36 -7.55
C LYS A 213 -28.95 -27.76 -6.42
N THR A 214 -27.84 -28.42 -6.73
CA THR A 214 -26.95 -29.02 -5.72
C THR A 214 -25.66 -28.23 -5.49
N LYS A 215 -25.37 -27.27 -6.37
CA LYS A 215 -24.12 -26.50 -6.44
C LYS A 215 -22.86 -27.38 -6.54
N ARG A 216 -23.01 -28.66 -6.91
CA ARG A 216 -21.90 -29.62 -6.97
C ARG A 216 -21.16 -29.55 -8.29
N VAL A 217 -19.85 -29.67 -8.19
CA VAL A 217 -18.93 -29.72 -9.31
C VAL A 217 -18.15 -31.02 -9.28
N SER A 218 -17.54 -31.35 -10.40
CA SER A 218 -16.71 -32.53 -10.54
C SER A 218 -15.36 -32.16 -11.14
N ILE A 219 -14.30 -32.76 -10.63
CA ILE A 219 -12.93 -32.49 -11.06
C ILE A 219 -12.35 -33.80 -11.55
N LYS A 220 -11.83 -33.80 -12.77
CA LYS A 220 -11.13 -34.98 -13.33
C LYS A 220 -9.65 -34.88 -12.97
N LEU A 221 -9.22 -35.70 -12.02
CA LEU A 221 -7.83 -35.83 -11.61
C LEU A 221 -7.22 -37.11 -12.21
N PRO A 222 -5.88 -37.23 -12.26
CA PRO A 222 -5.22 -38.48 -12.67
C PRO A 222 -5.58 -39.66 -11.76
N THR A 223 -5.86 -39.37 -10.48
CA THR A 223 -6.29 -40.36 -9.47
C THR A 223 -7.76 -40.75 -9.57
N GLY A 224 -8.52 -40.11 -10.46
CA GLY A 224 -9.95 -40.35 -10.64
C GLY A 224 -10.79 -39.09 -10.58
N GLN A 225 -12.10 -39.27 -10.68
CA GLN A 225 -13.06 -38.17 -10.68
C GLN A 225 -13.57 -37.90 -9.26
N ILE A 226 -13.34 -36.70 -8.76
CA ILE A 226 -13.87 -36.28 -7.45
C ILE A 226 -15.11 -35.40 -7.62
N SER A 227 -16.05 -35.48 -6.67
CA SER A 227 -17.24 -34.62 -6.61
C SER A 227 -17.17 -33.71 -5.39
N LEU A 228 -17.23 -32.41 -5.64
CA LEU A 228 -17.08 -31.35 -4.66
C LEU A 228 -18.43 -30.66 -4.43
N GLY A 229 -18.87 -30.60 -3.18
CA GLY A 229 -20.04 -29.87 -2.71
C GLY A 229 -19.63 -28.66 -1.87
N GLU A 230 -20.57 -27.74 -1.63
CA GLU A 230 -20.27 -26.50 -0.90
C GLU A 230 -19.61 -26.77 0.46
N LYS A 231 -18.67 -25.89 0.82
CA LYS A 231 -17.83 -25.96 2.03
C LYS A 231 -16.84 -27.11 2.08
N ASP A 232 -16.84 -28.04 1.13
CA ASP A 232 -15.76 -29.02 0.99
C ASP A 232 -14.45 -28.30 0.70
N TYR A 233 -13.36 -28.82 1.27
CA TYR A 233 -12.01 -28.32 1.06
C TYR A 233 -11.28 -29.18 0.03
N LEU A 234 -10.48 -28.54 -0.81
CA LEU A 234 -9.49 -29.18 -1.65
C LEU A 234 -8.11 -28.88 -1.11
N ILE A 235 -7.27 -29.90 -1.00
CA ILE A 235 -5.90 -29.78 -0.51
C ILE A 235 -4.96 -30.26 -1.60
N LYS A 236 -3.97 -29.43 -1.98
CA LYS A 236 -2.91 -29.79 -2.93
C LYS A 236 -1.69 -30.33 -2.19
N VAL A 237 -1.39 -31.60 -2.40
CA VAL A 237 -0.19 -32.27 -1.89
C VAL A 237 0.79 -32.42 -3.06
N GLY A 238 1.79 -31.54 -3.12
CA GLY A 238 2.71 -31.51 -4.27
C GLY A 238 2.07 -31.00 -5.56
N LYS A 239 2.57 -31.45 -6.72
CA LYS A 239 2.09 -30.99 -8.05
C LYS A 239 0.86 -31.73 -8.55
N GLU A 240 0.70 -32.99 -8.18
CA GLU A 240 -0.23 -33.90 -8.88
C GLU A 240 -1.42 -34.34 -8.04
N LEU A 241 -1.30 -34.34 -6.70
CA LEU A 241 -2.31 -34.88 -5.81
C LEU A 241 -3.22 -33.78 -5.28
N ILE A 242 -4.52 -33.89 -5.58
CA ILE A 242 -5.58 -33.06 -5.00
C ILE A 242 -6.50 -33.97 -4.19
N ILE A 243 -6.63 -33.68 -2.90
CA ILE A 243 -7.47 -34.44 -1.98
C ILE A 243 -8.68 -33.59 -1.62
N LYS A 244 -9.86 -34.21 -1.65
CA LYS A 244 -11.08 -33.61 -1.10
C LYS A 244 -11.17 -33.95 0.39
N VAL A 245 -11.40 -32.93 1.21
CA VAL A 245 -11.64 -33.07 2.65
C VAL A 245 -12.95 -32.37 3.02
N PRO A 246 -13.92 -33.06 3.62
CA PRO A 246 -15.12 -32.43 4.18
C PRO A 246 -14.77 -31.39 5.24
N GLU A 247 -15.57 -30.33 5.35
CA GLU A 247 -15.34 -29.21 6.31
C GLU A 247 -15.09 -29.68 7.75
N ARG A 248 -15.87 -30.66 8.22
CA ARG A 248 -15.73 -31.20 9.58
C ARG A 248 -14.34 -31.79 9.81
N LEU A 249 -13.94 -32.74 8.95
CA LEU A 249 -12.62 -33.38 9.02
C LEU A 249 -11.50 -32.35 8.84
N PHE A 250 -11.74 -31.33 8.00
CA PHE A 250 -10.75 -30.28 7.82
C PHE A 250 -10.55 -29.51 9.13
N LYS A 251 -11.61 -29.00 9.75
CA LYS A 251 -11.52 -28.22 11.00
C LYS A 251 -11.03 -29.04 12.20
N GLU A 252 -11.31 -30.34 12.25
CA GLU A 252 -10.84 -31.24 13.31
C GLU A 252 -9.32 -31.49 13.23
N ASN A 253 -8.76 -31.52 12.01
CA ASN A 253 -7.37 -31.89 11.77
C ASN A 253 -6.49 -30.71 11.38
N PHE A 254 -7.07 -29.54 11.09
CA PHE A 254 -6.36 -28.39 10.54
C PHE A 254 -6.84 -27.09 11.20
N GLU A 255 -5.90 -26.37 11.82
CA GLU A 255 -6.15 -25.04 12.36
C GLU A 255 -6.09 -24.02 11.22
N ILE A 256 -7.20 -23.32 10.97
CA ILE A 256 -7.27 -22.21 10.01
C ILE A 256 -6.60 -21.00 10.67
N ARG A 257 -5.32 -20.75 10.36
CA ARG A 257 -4.64 -19.51 10.77
C ARG A 257 -4.74 -18.49 9.65
N GLU A 258 -5.33 -17.34 9.96
CA GLU A 258 -5.34 -16.21 9.04
C GLU A 258 -3.90 -15.77 8.77
N THR A 259 -3.56 -15.60 7.50
CA THR A 259 -2.23 -15.14 7.14
C THR A 259 -2.20 -13.63 7.24
N LEU A 260 -1.61 -13.13 8.32
CA LEU A 260 -1.36 -11.70 8.45
C LEU A 260 -0.18 -11.31 7.56
N VAL A 261 -0.40 -10.36 6.67
CA VAL A 261 0.61 -9.75 5.80
C VAL A 261 0.56 -8.24 5.93
N TRP A 262 1.66 -7.57 5.59
CA TRP A 262 1.66 -6.12 5.47
C TRP A 262 0.97 -5.74 4.17
N LYS A 263 -0.12 -4.96 4.24
CA LYS A 263 -0.82 -4.42 3.07
C LYS A 263 -0.53 -2.94 2.90
N GLU A 264 -0.24 -2.55 1.66
CA GLU A 264 0.01 -1.16 1.27
C GLU A 264 -1.20 -0.27 1.63
N GLU A 265 -0.91 0.86 2.28
CA GLU A 265 -1.89 1.88 2.67
C GLU A 265 -1.77 3.15 1.81
#